data_AF-A0A6V7UE57-F1
#
_entry.id   AF-A0A6V7UE57-F1
#
_cell.length_a   1.000
_cell.length_b   1.000
_cell.length_c   1.000
_cell.angle_alpha   90.00
_cell.angle_beta   90.00
_cell.angle_gamma   90.00
#
_symmetry.space_group_name_H-M   'P 1'
#
loop_
_entity.id
_entity.type
_entity.pdbx_description
1 polymer ?
#
loop_
_entity_poly.entity_id
_entity_poly.type
_entity_poly.pdbx_seq_one_letter_code
_entity_poly.pdbx_strand_id
1 'polypeptide(L)'
;MSTTPAGAPRLYCVTRPNTGRSPKYELLSELLLRFDPISDEEGEELWKEQLEAFSKMCHHRYYFGKCNAEQQRGIFCEVGRQSRTYFVLSGSLICVWPELELILSDSGKLKRLRRIQIVRVKTDNNQRIVGVLVLPNYVQKLVHLLEERCAGSNNNRIIQGRT
;
A
#
# COMPACT_ATOMS: atom_id res chain seq x y z
N MET A 1 -4.54 -41.80 10.04
CA MET A 1 -5.96 -41.43 10.18
C MET A 1 -6.29 -41.35 11.66
N SER A 2 -6.23 -40.16 12.25
CA SER A 2 -6.46 -39.93 13.68
C SER A 2 -7.96 -39.85 13.97
N THR A 3 -8.48 -40.87 14.65
CA THR A 3 -9.88 -41.00 15.08
C THR A 3 -10.15 -40.10 16.29
N THR A 4 -10.88 -39.00 16.08
CA THR A 4 -11.42 -38.15 17.16
C THR A 4 -12.58 -38.86 17.87
N PRO A 5 -12.66 -38.86 19.22
CA PRO A 5 -13.74 -39.53 19.94
C PRO A 5 -15.10 -38.87 19.64
N ALA A 6 -16.11 -39.71 19.39
CA ALA A 6 -17.48 -39.30 19.14
C ALA A 6 -18.04 -38.55 20.36
N GLY A 7 -18.30 -37.25 20.22
CA GLY A 7 -18.90 -36.41 21.26
C GLY A 7 -18.22 -35.06 21.49
N ALA A 8 -16.96 -34.88 21.05
CA ALA A 8 -16.33 -33.56 21.07
C ALA A 8 -16.79 -32.74 19.85
N PRO A 9 -17.24 -31.47 20.04
CA PRO A 9 -17.62 -30.64 18.92
C PRO A 9 -16.42 -30.42 18.00
N ARG A 10 -16.60 -30.68 16.70
CA ARG A 10 -15.56 -30.42 15.69
C ARG A 10 -15.36 -28.91 15.58
N LEU A 11 -14.14 -28.48 15.86
CA LEU A 11 -13.73 -27.09 15.73
C LEU A 11 -13.06 -26.85 14.37
N TYR A 12 -13.35 -25.70 13.78
CA TYR A 12 -12.85 -25.30 12.48
C TYR A 12 -12.09 -23.98 12.61
N CYS A 13 -11.15 -23.75 11.70
CA CYS A 13 -10.45 -22.47 11.60
C CYS A 13 -10.63 -21.91 10.19
N VAL A 14 -10.89 -20.61 10.09
CA VAL A 14 -11.08 -19.94 8.80
C VAL A 14 -9.72 -19.62 8.19
N THR A 15 -9.51 -20.01 6.94
CA THR A 15 -8.35 -19.60 6.15
C THR A 15 -8.77 -18.50 5.19
N ARG A 16 -8.09 -17.37 5.22
CA ARG A 16 -8.36 -16.23 4.32
C ARG A 16 -7.17 -16.03 3.39
N PRO A 17 -7.40 -15.69 2.10
CA PRO A 17 -6.30 -15.47 1.17
C PRO A 17 -5.30 -14.39 1.62
N ASN A 18 -5.79 -13.33 2.28
CA ASN A 18 -4.98 -12.18 2.66
C ASN A 18 -4.22 -12.32 3.99
N THR A 19 -4.77 -13.05 4.96
CA THR A 19 -4.19 -13.20 6.31
C THR A 19 -3.73 -14.62 6.63
N GLY A 20 -4.01 -15.58 5.75
CA GLY A 20 -3.77 -16.99 5.97
C GLY A 20 -4.74 -17.61 6.97
N ARG A 21 -4.29 -18.70 7.61
CA ARG A 21 -5.07 -19.47 8.59
C ARG A 21 -5.26 -18.66 9.87
N SER A 22 -6.52 -18.45 10.26
CA SER A 22 -6.87 -17.82 11.54
C SER A 22 -6.39 -18.69 12.71
N PRO A 23 -5.82 -18.08 13.77
CA PRO A 23 -5.46 -18.81 14.99
C PRO A 23 -6.70 -19.20 15.82
N LYS A 24 -7.86 -18.60 15.55
CA LYS A 24 -9.11 -18.86 16.27
C LYS A 24 -9.78 -20.12 15.71
N TYR A 25 -10.11 -21.03 16.61
CA TYR A 25 -10.96 -22.19 16.35
C TYR A 25 -12.39 -21.87 16.79
N GLU A 26 -13.36 -22.12 15.92
CA GLU A 26 -14.78 -21.80 16.10
C GLU A 26 -15.63 -23.04 15.80
N LEU A 27 -16.84 -23.08 16.35
CA LEU A 27 -17.81 -24.13 16.04
C LEU A 27 -18.38 -23.93 14.64
N LEU A 28 -18.75 -25.03 13.96
CA LEU A 28 -19.40 -24.93 12.65
C LEU A 28 -20.69 -24.10 12.69
N SER A 29 -21.47 -24.22 13.76
CA SER A 29 -22.71 -23.45 13.95
C SER A 29 -22.47 -21.94 14.03
N GLU A 30 -21.36 -21.49 14.63
CA GLU A 30 -20.99 -20.07 14.69
C GLU A 30 -20.52 -19.55 13.33
N LEU A 31 -19.85 -20.39 12.54
CA LEU A 31 -19.42 -20.05 11.19
C LEU A 31 -20.60 -19.90 10.24
N LEU A 32 -21.56 -20.82 10.29
CA LEU A 32 -22.78 -20.78 9.48
C LEU A 32 -23.71 -19.60 9.81
N LEU A 33 -23.53 -18.96 10.98
CA LEU A 33 -24.23 -17.73 11.33
C LEU A 33 -23.65 -16.49 10.62
N ARG A 34 -22.40 -16.59 10.13
CA ARG A 34 -21.62 -15.46 9.58
C ARG A 34 -21.28 -15.63 8.10
N PHE A 35 -21.31 -16.85 7.60
CA PHE A 35 -20.88 -17.22 6.26
C PHE A 35 -21.89 -18.18 5.65
N ASP A 36 -22.24 -17.93 4.41
CA ASP A 36 -23.03 -18.84 3.60
C ASP A 36 -22.11 -19.82 2.88
N PRO A 37 -22.46 -21.12 2.81
CA PRO A 37 -21.75 -22.07 1.99
C PRO A 37 -21.94 -21.72 0.51
N ILE A 38 -20.86 -21.76 -0.24
CA ILE A 38 -20.84 -21.51 -1.69
C ILE A 38 -20.26 -22.72 -2.40
N SER A 39 -20.57 -22.87 -3.68
CA SER A 39 -19.91 -23.87 -4.54
C SER A 39 -18.44 -23.50 -4.79
N ASP A 40 -17.64 -24.50 -5.17
CA ASP A 40 -16.23 -24.28 -5.47
C ASP A 40 -16.07 -23.37 -6.70
N GLU A 41 -16.96 -23.48 -7.68
CA GLU A 41 -16.97 -22.66 -8.89
C GLU A 41 -17.27 -21.18 -8.58
N GLU A 42 -18.32 -20.90 -7.80
CA GLU A 42 -18.65 -19.54 -7.36
C GLU A 42 -17.54 -18.96 -6.48
N GLY A 43 -16.93 -19.79 -5.62
CA GLY A 43 -15.81 -19.39 -4.78
C GLY A 43 -14.60 -18.95 -5.59
N GLU A 44 -14.27 -19.66 -6.66
CA GLU A 44 -13.15 -19.31 -7.54
C GLU A 44 -13.38 -17.96 -8.24
N GLU A 45 -14.58 -17.71 -8.75
CA GLU A 45 -14.93 -16.44 -9.40
C GLU A 45 -14.83 -15.25 -8.43
N LEU A 46 -15.44 -15.38 -7.24
CA LEU A 46 -15.39 -14.34 -6.20
C LEU A 46 -13.96 -14.06 -5.75
N TRP A 47 -13.11 -15.09 -5.66
CA TRP A 47 -11.71 -14.91 -5.30
C TRP A 47 -10.90 -14.21 -6.38
N LYS A 48 -11.15 -14.50 -7.66
CA LYS A 48 -10.51 -13.79 -8.78
C LYS A 48 -10.91 -12.31 -8.79
N GLU A 49 -12.19 -12.02 -8.59
CA GLU A 49 -12.69 -10.65 -8.49
C GLU A 49 -12.06 -9.90 -7.31
N GLN A 50 -12.02 -10.53 -6.13
CA GLN A 50 -11.36 -9.97 -4.95
C GLN A 50 -9.88 -9.71 -5.19
N LEU A 51 -9.19 -10.64 -5.84
CA LEU A 51 -7.77 -10.49 -6.16
C LEU A 51 -7.53 -9.30 -7.09
N GLU A 52 -8.32 -9.17 -8.14
CA GLU A 52 -8.24 -8.03 -9.05
C GLU A 52 -8.56 -6.72 -8.31
N ALA A 53 -9.58 -6.71 -7.46
CA ALA A 53 -9.94 -5.53 -6.67
C ALA A 53 -8.81 -5.13 -5.72
N PHE A 54 -8.19 -6.07 -5.00
CA PHE A 54 -7.08 -5.80 -4.09
C PHE A 54 -5.80 -5.35 -4.78
N SER A 55 -5.67 -5.52 -6.10
CA SER A 55 -4.60 -4.86 -6.86
C SER A 55 -4.83 -3.33 -6.95
N LYS A 56 -6.08 -2.88 -6.99
CA LYS A 56 -6.49 -1.49 -7.25
C LYS A 56 -6.89 -0.72 -5.99
N MET A 57 -7.45 -1.39 -4.99
CA MET A 57 -7.97 -0.76 -3.77
C MET A 57 -7.60 -1.51 -2.49
N CYS A 58 -7.63 -0.81 -1.36
CA CYS A 58 -7.43 -1.44 -0.06
C CYS A 58 -8.66 -2.24 0.38
N HIS A 59 -8.46 -3.18 1.30
CA HIS A 59 -9.53 -4.00 1.88
C HIS A 59 -10.66 -3.14 2.48
N HIS A 60 -10.32 -2.01 3.10
CA HIS A 60 -11.31 -1.09 3.66
C HIS A 60 -12.26 -0.55 2.58
N ARG A 61 -11.71 -0.15 1.44
CA ARG A 61 -12.50 0.40 0.34
C ARG A 61 -13.33 -0.68 -0.35
N TYR A 62 -12.80 -1.89 -0.48
CA TYR A 62 -13.52 -3.01 -1.07
C TYR A 62 -14.76 -3.40 -0.24
N TYR A 63 -14.61 -3.65 1.06
CA TYR A 63 -15.74 -4.12 1.90
C TYR A 63 -16.64 -3.00 2.44
N PHE A 64 -16.09 -1.82 2.76
CA PHE A 64 -16.85 -0.74 3.39
C PHE A 64 -17.13 0.44 2.45
N GLY A 65 -16.66 0.40 1.20
CA GLY A 65 -16.78 1.51 0.24
C GLY A 65 -15.94 2.75 0.56
N LYS A 66 -15.30 2.80 1.73
CA LYS A 66 -14.51 3.94 2.21
C LYS A 66 -13.28 3.54 3.00
N CYS A 67 -12.23 4.34 2.88
CA CYS A 67 -11.03 4.24 3.69
C CYS A 67 -10.70 5.60 4.29
N ASN A 68 -10.73 5.71 5.62
CA ASN A 68 -10.43 6.99 6.30
C ASN A 68 -9.01 7.49 5.99
N ALA A 69 -8.04 6.60 5.81
CA ALA A 69 -6.67 7.00 5.46
C ALA A 69 -6.60 7.66 4.08
N GLU A 70 -7.23 7.07 3.06
CA GLU A 70 -7.25 7.62 1.71
C GLU A 70 -8.19 8.84 1.61
N GLN A 71 -9.39 8.79 2.19
CA GLN A 71 -10.40 9.84 2.06
C GLN A 71 -10.15 11.07 2.95
N GLN A 72 -9.78 10.89 4.21
CA GLN A 72 -9.63 12.01 5.15
C GLN A 72 -8.22 12.59 5.16
N ARG A 73 -7.20 11.76 4.87
CA ARG A 73 -5.79 12.15 4.98
C ARG A 73 -5.04 12.14 3.65
N GLY A 74 -5.65 11.64 2.57
CA GLY A 74 -4.97 11.49 1.28
C GLY A 74 -3.79 10.52 1.30
N ILE A 75 -3.72 9.63 2.30
CA ILE A 75 -2.60 8.71 2.47
C ILE A 75 -2.92 7.39 1.78
N PHE A 76 -1.99 6.90 0.96
CA PHE A 76 -2.11 5.59 0.31
C PHE A 76 -2.21 4.46 1.34
N CYS A 77 -3.31 3.71 1.32
CA CYS A 77 -3.55 2.62 2.27
C CYS A 77 -3.05 1.29 1.69
N GLU A 78 -2.07 0.67 2.35
CA GLU A 78 -1.52 -0.63 1.94
C GLU A 78 -2.31 -1.83 2.49
N VAL A 79 -3.29 -1.58 3.36
CA VAL A 79 -3.99 -2.66 4.08
C VAL A 79 -4.81 -3.52 3.13
N GLY A 80 -4.43 -4.78 3.03
CA GLY A 80 -5.10 -5.80 2.23
C GLY A 80 -4.98 -5.59 0.72
N ARG A 81 -4.00 -4.80 0.26
CA ARG A 81 -3.61 -4.80 -1.15
C ARG A 81 -2.78 -6.04 -1.47
N GLN A 82 -2.92 -6.55 -2.68
CA GLN A 82 -2.19 -7.75 -3.13
C GLN A 82 -0.67 -7.51 -3.20
N SER A 83 -0.27 -6.30 -3.59
CA SER A 83 1.13 -5.94 -3.78
C SER A 83 1.53 -4.76 -2.89
N ARG A 84 2.78 -4.78 -2.42
CA ARG A 84 3.38 -3.63 -1.74
C ARG A 84 3.84 -2.61 -2.76
N THR A 85 3.40 -1.37 -2.60
CA THR A 85 3.78 -0.26 -3.47
C THR A 85 4.85 0.57 -2.77
N TYR A 86 6.01 0.69 -3.38
CA TYR A 86 7.09 1.55 -2.89
C TYR A 86 7.17 2.79 -3.77
N PHE A 87 7.16 3.97 -3.16
CA PHE A 87 7.31 5.23 -3.88
C PHE A 87 8.79 5.61 -3.91
N VAL A 88 9.37 5.65 -5.10
CA VAL A 88 10.80 5.93 -5.28
C VAL A 88 10.94 7.19 -6.13
N LEU A 89 11.52 8.23 -5.54
CA LEU A 89 11.92 9.43 -6.27
C LEU A 89 13.27 9.16 -6.95
N SER A 90 13.31 9.27 -8.27
CA SER A 90 14.51 9.02 -9.08
C SER A 90 14.76 10.16 -10.08
N GLY A 91 15.98 10.24 -10.62
CA GLY A 91 16.40 11.33 -11.51
C GLY A 91 17.34 12.33 -10.83
N SER A 92 17.29 13.60 -11.25
CA SER A 92 18.13 14.67 -10.67
C SER A 92 17.60 15.12 -9.31
N LEU A 93 18.02 14.41 -8.27
CA LEU A 93 17.61 14.68 -6.89
C LEU A 93 18.14 16.01 -6.36
N ILE A 94 19.27 16.50 -6.87
CA ILE A 94 19.86 17.78 -6.45
C ILE A 94 18.93 18.95 -6.75
N CYS A 95 18.25 18.90 -7.90
CA CYS A 95 17.32 19.96 -8.28
C CYS A 95 16.14 20.04 -7.31
N VAL A 96 15.60 18.90 -6.90
CA VAL A 96 14.39 18.78 -6.05
C VAL A 96 14.71 18.60 -4.56
N TRP A 97 15.98 18.77 -4.20
CA TRP A 97 16.47 18.60 -2.84
C TRP A 97 15.80 19.54 -1.83
N PRO A 98 15.59 20.85 -2.13
CA PRO A 98 14.94 21.76 -1.18
C PRO A 98 13.52 21.33 -0.79
N GLU A 99 12.73 20.81 -1.74
CA GLU A 99 11.37 20.32 -1.49
C GLU A 99 11.40 19.05 -0.63
N LEU A 100 12.37 18.16 -0.89
CA LEU A 100 12.55 16.96 -0.09
C LEU A 100 12.92 17.31 1.35
N GLU A 101 13.83 18.26 1.56
CA GLU A 101 14.20 18.74 2.90
C GLU A 101 13.03 19.39 3.63
N LEU A 102 12.21 20.19 2.94
CA LEU A 102 11.04 20.84 3.51
C LEU A 102 10.05 19.80 4.10
N ILE A 103 9.75 18.76 3.32
CA ILE A 103 8.81 17.71 3.72
C ILE A 103 9.38 16.85 4.86
N LEU A 104 10.69 16.58 4.83
CA LEU A 104 11.37 15.86 5.91
C LEU A 104 11.43 16.70 7.19
N SER A 105 11.46 18.02 7.10
CA SER A 105 11.56 18.95 8.24
C SER A 105 10.22 19.18 8.97
N ASP A 106 9.07 19.14 8.27
CA ASP A 106 7.71 19.29 8.81
C ASP A 106 7.28 18.14 9.77
N SER A 107 8.12 17.10 9.91
CA SER A 107 7.79 15.86 10.61
C SER A 107 8.00 15.92 12.13
N GLY A 108 7.34 16.87 12.81
CA GLY A 108 7.44 17.10 14.27
C GLY A 108 7.13 15.91 15.19
N LYS A 109 6.55 14.80 14.67
CA LYS A 109 6.14 13.63 15.47
C LYS A 109 6.90 12.33 15.20
N LEU A 110 7.76 12.25 14.17
CA LEU A 110 8.33 10.95 13.78
C LEU A 110 9.82 11.03 13.43
N LYS A 111 10.61 11.35 14.47
CA LYS A 111 12.08 11.54 14.41
C LYS A 111 12.86 10.38 13.77
N ARG A 112 12.32 9.15 13.76
CA ARG A 112 12.95 7.95 13.15
C ARG A 112 12.82 7.89 11.62
N LEU A 113 11.89 8.63 11.01
CA LEU A 113 11.68 8.67 9.55
C LEU A 113 12.50 9.75 8.84
N ARG A 114 13.31 10.51 9.58
CA ARG A 114 14.17 11.58 9.03
C ARG A 114 15.38 11.07 8.25
N ARG A 115 15.53 9.75 8.07
CA ARG A 115 16.65 9.19 7.32
C ARG A 115 16.21 8.92 5.90
N ILE A 116 16.73 9.74 4.98
CA ILE A 116 16.70 9.47 3.55
C ILE A 116 17.26 8.06 3.33
N GLN A 117 16.45 7.19 2.72
CA GLN A 117 16.85 5.84 2.36
C GLN A 117 17.07 5.78 0.86
N ILE A 118 18.32 5.52 0.45
CA ILE A 118 18.66 5.29 -0.95
C ILE A 118 18.34 3.82 -1.26
N VAL A 119 17.52 3.60 -2.29
CA VAL A 119 17.13 2.28 -2.76
C VAL A 119 17.63 2.05 -4.18
N ARG A 120 18.01 0.79 -4.45
CA ARG A 120 18.36 0.31 -5.79
C ARG A 120 17.27 -0.65 -6.23
N VAL A 121 16.49 -0.26 -7.23
CA VAL A 121 15.41 -1.05 -7.78
C VAL A 121 15.89 -1.68 -9.08
N LYS A 122 15.67 -2.99 -9.21
CA LYS A 122 15.83 -3.71 -10.47
C LYS A 122 14.45 -4.10 -10.96
N THR A 123 14.05 -3.61 -12.12
CA THR A 123 12.79 -4.01 -12.74
C THR A 123 12.93 -5.37 -13.42
N ASP A 124 11.79 -6.01 -13.69
CA ASP A 124 11.63 -7.17 -14.56
C ASP A 124 12.26 -6.95 -15.95
N ASN A 125 12.11 -5.74 -16.50
CA ASN A 125 12.76 -5.31 -17.75
C ASN A 125 14.27 -5.04 -17.62
N ASN A 126 14.90 -5.52 -16.54
CA ASN A 126 16.33 -5.40 -16.23
C ASN A 126 16.82 -3.93 -16.14
N GLN A 127 15.92 -2.96 -15.98
CA GLN A 127 16.30 -1.58 -15.74
C GLN A 127 16.73 -1.42 -14.29
N ARG A 128 17.79 -0.63 -14.08
CA ARG A 128 18.34 -0.35 -12.75
C ARG A 128 18.05 1.10 -12.42
N ILE A 129 17.28 1.32 -11.36
CA ILE A 129 16.90 2.63 -10.89
C ILE A 129 17.55 2.83 -9.52
N VAL A 130 18.21 3.97 -9.32
CA VAL A 130 18.69 4.42 -8.02
C VAL A 130 17.85 5.62 -7.64
N GLY A 131 17.30 5.63 -6.44
CA GLY A 131 16.43 6.70 -5.98
C GLY A 131 16.28 6.74 -4.47
N VAL A 132 15.51 7.71 -4.00
CA VAL A 132 15.17 7.89 -2.60
C VAL A 132 13.78 7.31 -2.33
N LEU A 133 13.67 6.50 -1.29
CA LEU A 133 12.38 5.99 -0.84
C LEU A 133 11.58 7.12 -0.18
N VAL A 134 10.37 7.34 -0.69
CA VAL A 134 9.39 8.29 -0.17
C VAL A 134 8.27 7.52 0.51
N LEU A 135 7.90 7.96 1.71
CA LEU A 135 6.82 7.30 2.45
C LEU A 135 5.45 7.74 1.92
N PRO A 136 4.45 6.86 1.93
CA PRO A 136 3.08 7.15 1.48
C PRO A 136 2.50 8.48 2.00
N ASN A 137 2.80 8.84 3.24
CA ASN A 137 2.31 10.07 3.89
C ASN A 137 2.80 11.37 3.23
N TYR A 138 3.91 11.30 2.50
CA TYR A 138 4.60 12.45 1.93
C TYR A 138 4.49 12.52 0.41
N VAL A 139 4.07 11.43 -0.24
CA VAL A 139 3.98 11.35 -1.70
C VAL A 139 3.11 12.46 -2.27
N GLN A 140 1.88 12.62 -1.75
CA GLN A 140 0.95 13.63 -2.26
C GLN A 140 1.48 15.05 -2.07
N LYS A 141 2.02 15.35 -0.88
CA LYS A 141 2.65 16.66 -0.60
C LYS A 141 3.83 16.93 -1.54
N LEU A 142 4.68 15.92 -1.77
CA LEU A 142 5.85 16.03 -2.63
C LEU A 142 5.44 16.26 -4.08
N VAL A 143 4.48 15.49 -4.59
CA VAL A 143 3.98 15.66 -5.97
C VAL A 143 3.44 17.07 -6.18
N HIS A 144 2.61 17.57 -5.27
CA HIS A 144 2.06 18.93 -5.35
C HIS A 144 3.17 20.01 -5.39
N LEU A 145 4.16 19.91 -4.50
CA LEU A 145 5.27 20.87 -4.46
C LEU A 145 6.11 20.83 -5.75
N LEU A 146 6.33 19.64 -6.31
CA LEU A 146 7.06 19.48 -7.56
C LEU A 146 6.27 20.01 -8.76
N GLU A 147 4.96 19.76 -8.79
CA GLU A 147 4.05 20.28 -9.83
C GLU A 147 4.01 21.80 -9.83
N GLU A 148 3.88 22.44 -8.66
CA GLU A 148 3.91 23.91 -8.54
C GLU A 148 5.23 24.50 -9.06
N ARG A 149 6.36 23.87 -8.73
CA ARG A 149 7.67 24.32 -9.21
C ARG A 149 7.84 24.14 -10.72
N CYS A 150 7.38 23.01 -11.26
CA CYS A 150 7.43 22.76 -12.70
C CYS A 150 6.51 23.71 -13.47
N ALA A 151 5.30 23.98 -12.96
CA ALA A 151 4.39 24.96 -13.53
C ALA A 151 4.97 26.38 -13.51
N GLY A 152 5.74 26.73 -12.47
CA GLY A 152 6.48 28.00 -12.38
C GLY A 152 7.72 28.10 -13.27
N SER A 153 8.22 26.98 -13.82
CA SER A 153 9.44 26.94 -14.66
C SER A 153 9.22 27.29 -16.13
N ASN A 154 7.96 27.48 -16.57
CA ASN A 154 7.64 28.01 -17.90
C ASN A 154 7.94 29.52 -18.06
N ASN A 155 8.41 30.20 -17.01
CA ASN A 155 8.98 31.54 -17.14
C ASN A 155 10.51 31.45 -17.20
N ASN A 156 11.01 31.52 -18.43
CA ASN A 156 12.39 31.84 -18.80
C ASN A 156 13.14 32.62 -17.71
N ARG A 157 13.96 31.91 -16.93
CA ARG A 157 15.16 32.50 -16.34
C ARG A 157 16.35 31.93 -17.08
N ILE A 158 16.62 32.56 -18.22
CA ILE A 158 17.94 32.66 -18.80
C ILE A 158 18.86 33.12 -17.67
N ILE A 159 19.62 32.21 -17.09
CA ILE A 159 20.74 32.57 -16.23
C ILE A 159 21.88 32.86 -17.20
N GLN A 160 22.00 34.12 -17.63
CA GLN A 160 23.25 34.63 -18.17
C GLN A 160 24.30 34.51 -17.07
N GLY A 161 25.21 33.55 -17.22
CA GLY A 161 26.44 33.45 -16.43
C GLY A 161 27.64 33.69 -17.34
N ARG A 162 28.10 34.95 -17.41
CA ARG A 162 29.55 35.27 -17.41
C ARG A 162 30.07 34.79 -16.06
N THR A 163 31.21 34.13 -15.92
CA THR A 163 32.52 34.26 -16.58
C THR A 163 33.10 32.90 -16.96
#